data_AF-A0A1G3LLQ2-F1
#
_entry.id   AF-A0A1G3LLQ2-F1
#
_cell.length_a   1.000
_cell.length_b   1.000
_cell.length_c   1.000
_cell.angle_alpha   90.00
_cell.angle_beta   90.00
_cell.angle_gamma   90.00
#
_symmetry.space_group_name_H-M   'P 1'
#
loop_
_entity.id
_entity.type
_entity.pdbx_description
1 polymer ?
#
loop_
_entity_poly.entity_id
_entity_poly.type
_entity_poly.pdbx_seq_one_letter_code
_entity_poly.pdbx_strand_id
1 'polypeptide(L)'
;MIWTQLSFITIFLNIIWGVFDIFIMTYVFYKFYQILAQTKAVQVIKGLFFFIIIYVLSRFFELEIFSWLLDQIAGVVVIAIIVLFQPELRRVLTKLGQSNWISGFIKKNPKDLTYILKAIENFHIRQIGALIAFERNVGLKNIVESGTVLNSKISTSLLVTLFTYKTPLHDGAVIIKNDQIVAAGCFLPLSEASWAGHSFGTRHRAALGLAEESDAVIVIVSEETGKVSLAYDGKIYTNYDMSLLRKDLSTLLGYEEGEIEVFEDEKNGQ
;
A
#
# COMPACT_ATOMS: atom_id res chain seq x y z
N MET A 1 -53.53 21.72 23.08
CA MET A 1 -52.43 22.69 22.97
C MET A 1 -51.04 22.05 23.16
N ILE A 2 -50.88 21.02 24.03
CA ILE A 2 -49.58 20.33 24.23
C ILE A 2 -49.24 19.34 23.09
N TRP A 3 -50.24 18.61 22.57
CA TRP A 3 -50.06 17.67 21.45
C TRP A 3 -49.64 18.33 20.13
N THR A 4 -50.13 19.56 19.88
CA THR A 4 -49.74 20.37 18.72
C THR A 4 -48.33 20.93 18.85
N GLN A 5 -47.83 21.17 20.07
CA GLN A 5 -46.44 21.58 20.31
C GLN A 5 -45.47 20.41 20.13
N LEU A 6 -45.86 19.19 20.57
CA LEU A 6 -45.05 17.99 20.36
C LEU A 6 -44.90 17.63 18.87
N SER A 7 -45.97 17.75 18.07
CA SER A 7 -45.91 17.43 16.63
C SER A 7 -44.94 18.35 15.87
N PHE A 8 -44.92 19.65 16.19
CA PHE A 8 -43.99 20.61 15.62
C PHE A 8 -42.53 20.28 15.95
N ILE A 9 -42.24 19.85 17.19
CA ILE A 9 -40.89 19.45 17.61
C ILE A 9 -40.41 18.21 16.85
N THR A 10 -41.27 17.19 16.67
CA THR A 10 -40.92 15.99 15.87
C THR A 10 -40.70 16.29 14.39
N ILE A 11 -41.49 17.20 13.80
CA ILE A 11 -41.31 17.61 12.40
C ILE A 11 -39.99 18.36 12.23
N PHE A 12 -39.69 19.28 13.14
CA PHE A 12 -38.44 20.04 13.12
C PHE A 12 -37.20 19.14 13.29
N LEU A 13 -37.26 18.17 14.22
CA LEU A 13 -36.20 17.18 14.40
C LEU A 13 -36.01 16.32 13.14
N ASN A 14 -37.09 15.85 12.50
CA ASN A 14 -36.99 15.06 11.27
C ASN A 14 -36.36 15.83 10.10
N ILE A 15 -36.63 17.14 9.99
CA ILE A 15 -35.99 17.98 8.96
C ILE A 15 -34.50 18.11 9.23
N ILE A 16 -34.10 18.32 10.49
CA ILE A 16 -32.68 18.40 10.87
C ILE A 16 -31.96 17.09 10.55
N TRP A 17 -32.56 15.95 10.91
CA TRP A 17 -32.00 14.64 10.59
C TRP A 17 -31.92 14.40 9.08
N GLY A 18 -32.91 14.83 8.30
CA GLY A 18 -32.89 14.72 6.84
C GLY A 18 -31.81 15.59 6.19
N VAL A 19 -31.61 16.83 6.66
CA VAL A 19 -30.52 17.69 6.19
C VAL A 19 -29.16 17.08 6.56
N PHE A 20 -29.03 16.53 7.76
CA PHE A 20 -27.80 15.86 8.21
C PHE A 20 -27.50 14.60 7.38
N ASP A 21 -28.52 13.81 7.06
CA ASP A 21 -28.40 12.63 6.21
C ASP A 21 -27.97 12.99 4.78
N ILE A 22 -28.60 14.00 4.16
CA ILE A 22 -28.20 14.49 2.84
C ILE A 22 -26.75 15.02 2.87
N PHE A 23 -26.35 15.71 3.94
CA PHE A 23 -25.00 16.23 4.08
C PHE A 23 -23.95 15.11 4.22
N ILE A 24 -24.23 14.10 5.05
CA ILE A 24 -23.39 12.90 5.17
C ILE A 24 -23.30 12.18 3.84
N MET A 25 -24.44 11.93 3.19
CA MET A 25 -24.51 11.25 1.91
C MET A 25 -23.69 12.00 0.85
N THR A 26 -23.84 13.33 0.78
CA THR A 26 -23.06 14.19 -0.11
C THR A 26 -21.57 14.13 0.19
N TYR A 27 -21.16 14.14 1.46
CA TYR A 27 -19.76 14.01 1.85
C TYR A 27 -19.17 12.64 1.45
N VAL A 28 -19.91 11.55 1.70
CA VAL A 28 -19.51 10.18 1.33
C VAL A 28 -19.37 10.07 -0.19
N PHE A 29 -20.35 10.55 -0.96
CA PHE A 29 -20.29 10.56 -2.42
C PHE A 29 -19.17 11.45 -2.95
N TYR A 30 -18.91 12.60 -2.33
CA TYR A 30 -17.80 13.48 -2.70
C TYR A 30 -16.44 12.79 -2.46
N LYS A 31 -16.28 12.08 -1.34
CA LYS A 31 -15.09 11.28 -1.06
C LYS A 31 -14.95 10.11 -2.02
N PHE A 32 -16.04 9.43 -2.35
CA PHE A 32 -16.07 8.38 -3.36
C PHE A 32 -15.67 8.92 -4.75
N TYR A 33 -16.20 10.09 -5.14
CA TYR A 33 -15.81 10.79 -6.36
C TYR A 33 -14.33 11.17 -6.34
N GLN A 34 -13.79 11.69 -5.24
CA GLN A 34 -12.38 12.09 -5.13
C GLN A 34 -11.42 10.88 -5.26
N ILE A 35 -11.80 9.72 -4.71
CA ILE A 35 -11.05 8.46 -4.84
C ILE A 35 -11.12 7.94 -6.27
N LEU A 36 -12.28 8.03 -6.91
CA LEU A 36 -12.44 7.63 -8.30
C LEU A 36 -11.65 8.56 -9.23
N ALA A 37 -11.83 9.89 -9.12
CA ALA A 37 -11.39 10.96 -10.01
C ALA A 37 -9.91 10.90 -10.48
N GLN A 38 -9.06 10.22 -9.72
CA GLN A 38 -7.62 10.10 -9.97
C GLN A 38 -7.24 8.84 -10.79
N THR A 39 -8.20 8.03 -11.21
CA THR A 39 -7.93 6.71 -11.83
C THR A 39 -8.34 6.64 -13.30
N LYS A 40 -7.67 5.78 -14.08
CA LYS A 40 -8.10 5.37 -15.42
C LYS A 40 -9.55 4.87 -15.44
N ALA A 41 -10.05 4.34 -14.31
CA ALA A 41 -11.42 3.89 -14.16
C ALA A 41 -12.47 5.02 -14.34
N VAL A 42 -12.13 6.28 -14.05
CA VAL A 42 -13.06 7.41 -14.26
C VAL A 42 -13.33 7.67 -15.73
N GLN A 43 -12.32 7.52 -16.58
CA GLN A 43 -12.51 7.68 -18.02
C GLN A 43 -13.46 6.61 -18.55
N VAL A 44 -13.33 5.37 -18.05
CA VAL A 44 -14.24 4.27 -18.39
C VAL A 44 -15.66 4.53 -17.86
N ILE A 45 -15.81 5.01 -16.62
CA ILE A 45 -17.11 5.36 -16.04
C ILE A 45 -17.78 6.51 -16.81
N LYS A 46 -17.02 7.56 -17.18
CA LYS A 46 -17.53 8.68 -18.00
C LYS A 46 -17.98 8.20 -19.38
N GLY A 47 -17.21 7.31 -20.01
CA GLY A 47 -17.57 6.68 -21.28
C GLY A 47 -18.83 5.84 -21.18
N LEU A 48 -18.95 5.02 -20.12
CA LEU A 48 -20.14 4.22 -19.85
C LEU A 48 -21.38 5.10 -19.58
N PHE A 49 -21.22 6.15 -18.79
CA PHE A 49 -22.30 7.10 -18.51
C PHE A 49 -22.78 7.81 -19.78
N PHE A 50 -21.85 8.25 -20.63
CA PHE A 50 -22.16 8.84 -21.92
C PHE A 50 -22.88 7.83 -22.85
N PHE A 51 -22.42 6.59 -22.89
CA PHE A 51 -23.07 5.51 -23.65
C PHE A 51 -24.51 5.26 -23.16
N ILE A 52 -24.74 5.21 -21.84
CA ILE A 52 -26.07 5.04 -21.24
C ILE A 52 -26.99 6.21 -21.63
N ILE A 53 -26.49 7.45 -21.58
CA ILE A 53 -27.28 8.63 -21.99
C ILE A 53 -27.72 8.49 -23.45
N ILE A 54 -26.78 8.17 -24.36
CA ILE A 54 -27.10 7.98 -25.78
C ILE A 54 -28.09 6.83 -25.97
N TYR A 55 -27.91 5.74 -25.24
CA TYR A 55 -28.82 4.58 -25.27
C TYR A 55 -30.24 4.94 -24.86
N VAL A 56 -30.40 5.65 -23.74
CA VAL A 56 -31.71 6.10 -23.24
C VAL A 56 -32.34 7.11 -24.19
N LEU A 57 -31.57 8.10 -24.67
CA LEU A 57 -32.07 9.08 -25.65
C LEU A 57 -32.51 8.40 -26.94
N SER A 58 -31.75 7.42 -27.44
CA SER A 58 -32.12 6.67 -28.65
C SER A 58 -33.46 5.97 -28.51
N ARG A 59 -33.78 5.41 -27.34
CA ARG A 59 -35.08 4.77 -27.08
C ARG A 59 -36.19 5.79 -26.82
N PHE A 60 -35.86 6.91 -26.17
CA PHE A 60 -36.81 8.00 -25.95
C PHE A 60 -37.29 8.63 -27.26
N PHE A 61 -36.39 8.78 -28.24
CA PHE A 61 -36.70 9.30 -29.57
C PHE A 61 -37.15 8.22 -30.57
N GLU A 62 -37.37 6.98 -30.12
CA GLU A 62 -37.83 5.85 -30.95
C GLU A 62 -36.96 5.61 -32.21
N LEU A 63 -35.63 5.82 -32.11
CA LEU A 63 -34.71 5.61 -33.22
C LEU A 63 -34.43 4.11 -33.42
N GLU A 64 -35.26 3.42 -34.19
CA GLU A 64 -35.21 1.95 -34.33
C GLU A 64 -33.84 1.42 -34.80
N ILE A 65 -33.30 1.95 -35.91
CA ILE A 65 -32.00 1.48 -36.44
C ILE A 65 -30.85 1.80 -35.49
N PHE A 66 -30.89 2.97 -34.85
CA PHE A 66 -29.84 3.41 -33.95
C PHE A 66 -29.86 2.64 -32.62
N SER A 67 -31.05 2.38 -32.08
CA SER A 67 -31.23 1.55 -30.88
C SER A 67 -30.82 0.09 -31.12
N TRP A 68 -31.17 -0.48 -32.29
CA TRP A 68 -30.69 -1.80 -32.70
C TRP A 68 -29.16 -1.86 -32.77
N LEU A 69 -28.52 -0.86 -33.37
CA LEU A 69 -27.06 -0.76 -33.42
C LEU A 69 -26.45 -0.67 -32.02
N LEU A 70 -27.04 0.15 -31.15
CA LEU A 70 -26.58 0.31 -29.77
C LEU A 70 -26.77 -0.97 -28.94
N ASP A 71 -27.80 -1.77 -29.19
CA ASP A 71 -27.99 -3.08 -28.54
C ASP A 71 -26.85 -4.05 -28.90
N GLN A 72 -26.40 -4.06 -30.16
CA GLN A 72 -25.23 -4.87 -30.58
C GLN A 72 -23.94 -4.38 -29.91
N ILE A 73 -23.73 -3.06 -29.87
CA ILE A 73 -22.56 -2.45 -29.23
C ILE A 73 -22.58 -2.70 -27.71
N ALA A 74 -23.74 -2.61 -27.06
CA ALA A 74 -23.88 -2.83 -25.62
C ALA A 74 -23.37 -4.21 -25.20
N GLY A 75 -23.67 -5.26 -25.97
CA GLY A 75 -23.15 -6.61 -25.71
C GLY A 75 -21.62 -6.66 -25.72
N VAL A 76 -20.99 -6.04 -26.71
CA VAL A 76 -19.53 -5.95 -26.82
C VAL A 76 -18.93 -5.11 -25.69
N VAL A 77 -19.57 -4.00 -25.34
CA VAL A 77 -19.14 -3.10 -24.26
C VAL A 77 -19.14 -3.82 -22.91
N VAL A 78 -20.16 -4.63 -22.59
CA VAL A 78 -20.19 -5.42 -21.34
C VAL A 78 -19.01 -6.38 -21.27
N ILE A 79 -18.72 -7.11 -22.36
CA ILE A 79 -17.58 -8.02 -22.42
C ILE A 79 -16.27 -7.26 -22.26
N ALA A 80 -16.11 -6.13 -22.98
CA ALA A 80 -14.92 -5.29 -22.91
C ALA A 80 -14.69 -4.74 -21.49
N ILE A 81 -15.77 -4.34 -20.79
CA ILE A 81 -15.70 -3.91 -19.39
C ILE A 81 -15.22 -5.05 -18.50
N ILE A 82 -15.79 -6.25 -18.62
CA ILE A 82 -15.37 -7.41 -17.79
C ILE A 82 -13.88 -7.71 -18.00
N VAL A 83 -13.41 -7.71 -19.25
CA VAL A 83 -12.00 -7.96 -19.58
C VAL A 83 -11.10 -6.82 -19.07
N LEU A 84 -11.52 -5.57 -19.22
CA LEU A 84 -10.76 -4.40 -18.78
C LEU A 84 -10.65 -4.33 -17.25
N PHE A 85 -11.71 -4.69 -16.52
CA PHE A 85 -11.74 -4.73 -15.05
C PHE A 85 -11.24 -6.05 -14.45
N GLN A 86 -10.88 -7.03 -15.28
CA GLN A 86 -10.38 -8.33 -14.83
C GLN A 86 -9.15 -8.19 -13.88
N PRO A 87 -8.15 -7.33 -14.16
CA PRO A 87 -6.99 -7.15 -13.28
C PRO A 87 -7.37 -6.60 -11.89
N GLU A 88 -8.31 -5.66 -11.83
CA GLU A 88 -8.78 -5.02 -10.59
C GLU A 88 -9.55 -6.02 -9.73
N LEU A 89 -10.49 -6.76 -10.33
CA LEU A 89 -11.24 -7.81 -9.63
C LEU A 89 -10.29 -8.88 -9.07
N ARG A 90 -9.31 -9.30 -9.86
CA ARG A 90 -8.26 -10.22 -9.42
C ARG A 90 -7.48 -9.64 -8.24
N ARG A 91 -7.07 -8.37 -8.29
CA ARG A 91 -6.33 -7.72 -7.20
C ARG A 91 -7.14 -7.66 -5.90
N VAL A 92 -8.42 -7.32 -5.97
CA VAL A 92 -9.32 -7.28 -4.80
C VAL A 92 -9.52 -8.68 -4.21
N LEU A 93 -9.82 -9.68 -5.04
CA LEU A 93 -9.97 -11.07 -4.59
C LEU A 93 -8.68 -11.62 -3.99
N THR A 94 -7.54 -11.25 -4.56
CA THR A 94 -6.22 -11.62 -4.03
C THR A 94 -6.00 -10.99 -2.66
N LYS A 95 -6.33 -9.70 -2.47
CA LYS A 95 -6.26 -9.03 -1.15
C LYS A 95 -7.19 -9.66 -0.12
N LEU A 96 -8.39 -10.06 -0.52
CA LEU A 96 -9.36 -10.72 0.36
C LEU A 96 -8.94 -12.15 0.72
N GLY A 97 -8.41 -12.90 -0.25
CA GLY A 97 -7.93 -14.28 -0.06
C GLY A 97 -6.57 -14.40 0.63
N GLN A 98 -5.77 -13.34 0.63
CA GLN A 98 -4.50 -13.23 1.35
C GLN A 98 -4.66 -12.67 2.77
N SER A 99 -5.89 -12.49 3.26
CA SER A 99 -6.12 -12.17 4.67
C SER A 99 -5.68 -13.35 5.54
N ASN A 100 -4.38 -13.41 5.83
CA ASN A 100 -3.82 -14.21 6.90
C ASN A 100 -4.33 -13.60 8.21
N TRP A 101 -5.60 -13.87 8.55
CA TRP A 101 -6.20 -13.57 9.85
C TRP A 101 -5.43 -14.26 11.02
N ILE A 102 -4.48 -15.13 10.68
CA ILE A 102 -3.61 -15.91 11.56
C ILE A 102 -2.23 -15.22 11.79
N SER A 103 -1.84 -14.20 11.01
CA SER A 103 -0.51 -13.56 11.17
C SER A 103 -0.33 -12.84 12.52
N GLY A 104 -1.43 -12.45 13.18
CA GLY A 104 -1.42 -11.88 14.53
C GLY A 104 -1.03 -12.85 15.65
N PHE A 105 -0.90 -14.16 15.37
CA PHE A 105 -0.52 -15.18 16.35
C PHE A 105 0.95 -15.61 16.29
N ILE A 106 1.72 -15.15 15.30
CA ILE A 106 3.15 -15.46 15.23
C ILE A 106 3.89 -14.45 16.12
N LYS A 107 4.27 -14.91 17.33
CA LYS A 107 5.09 -14.11 18.25
C LYS A 107 6.40 -13.77 17.55
N LYS A 108 6.57 -12.51 17.15
CA LYS A 108 7.79 -12.04 16.51
C LYS A 108 8.92 -12.00 17.52
N ASN A 109 10.10 -12.45 17.13
CA ASN A 109 11.24 -12.46 18.03
C ASN A 109 11.84 -11.04 18.08
N PRO A 110 11.83 -10.34 19.23
CA PRO A 110 12.37 -8.98 19.35
C PRO A 110 13.84 -8.88 18.92
N LYS A 111 14.60 -9.98 19.03
CA LYS A 111 16.00 -10.07 18.59
C LYS A 111 16.18 -9.76 17.10
N ASP A 112 15.21 -10.13 16.27
CA ASP A 112 15.28 -9.94 14.83
C ASP A 112 15.26 -8.45 14.48
N LEU A 113 14.38 -7.68 15.13
CA LEU A 113 14.32 -6.23 14.97
C LEU A 113 15.63 -5.57 15.43
N THR A 114 16.23 -6.01 16.53
CA THR A 114 17.54 -5.54 16.97
C THR A 114 18.63 -5.80 15.92
N TYR A 115 18.64 -6.99 15.30
CA TYR A 115 19.61 -7.30 14.26
C TYR A 115 19.44 -6.45 13.00
N ILE A 116 18.18 -6.19 12.61
CA ILE A 116 17.82 -5.31 11.49
C ILE A 116 18.27 -3.88 11.77
N LEU A 117 17.93 -3.34 12.94
CA LEU A 117 18.29 -1.96 13.31
C LEU A 117 19.80 -1.75 13.35
N LYS A 118 20.56 -2.72 13.88
CA LYS A 118 22.03 -2.69 13.85
C LYS A 118 22.61 -2.74 12.43
N ALA A 119 21.95 -3.46 11.52
CA ALA A 119 22.35 -3.46 10.11
C ALA A 119 22.07 -2.11 9.45
N ILE A 120 20.90 -1.53 9.70
CA ILE A 120 20.51 -0.20 9.18
C ILE A 120 21.45 0.89 9.71
N GLU A 121 21.79 0.86 11.00
CA GLU A 121 22.77 1.78 11.59
C GLU A 121 24.14 1.63 10.90
N ASN A 122 24.58 0.41 10.62
CA ASN A 122 25.82 0.17 9.88
C ASN A 122 25.76 0.76 8.46
N PHE A 123 24.64 0.58 7.75
CA PHE A 123 24.41 1.16 6.43
C PHE A 123 24.40 2.69 6.47
N HIS A 124 23.76 3.28 7.48
CA HIS A 124 23.72 4.71 7.70
C HIS A 124 25.13 5.30 7.88
N ILE A 125 25.91 4.75 8.81
CA ILE A 125 27.26 5.23 9.15
C ILE A 125 28.22 5.05 7.96
N ARG A 126 28.11 3.93 7.23
CA ARG A 126 29.00 3.60 6.12
C ARG A 126 28.50 4.09 4.76
N GLN A 127 27.35 4.76 4.72
CA GLN A 127 26.70 5.22 3.49
C GLN A 127 26.52 4.09 2.45
N ILE A 128 26.11 2.92 2.92
CA ILE A 128 25.83 1.76 2.06
C ILE A 128 24.35 1.84 1.65
N GLY A 129 24.10 1.82 0.33
CA GLY A 129 22.74 1.77 -0.20
C GLY A 129 22.03 0.48 0.20
N ALA A 130 20.88 0.59 0.85
CA ALA A 130 20.09 -0.57 1.27
C ALA A 130 18.61 -0.38 0.96
N LEU A 131 17.93 -1.49 0.66
CA LEU A 131 16.51 -1.54 0.34
C LEU A 131 15.91 -2.82 0.94
N ILE A 132 15.21 -2.70 2.06
CA ILE A 132 14.68 -3.85 2.82
C ILE A 132 13.16 -3.73 2.85
N ALA A 133 12.45 -4.71 2.29
CA ALA A 133 10.99 -4.75 2.31
C ALA A 133 10.50 -5.83 3.27
N PHE A 134 9.59 -5.43 4.16
CA PHE A 134 8.93 -6.30 5.13
C PHE A 134 7.55 -6.68 4.61
N GLU A 135 7.34 -7.96 4.35
CA GLU A 135 6.03 -8.51 4.00
C GLU A 135 5.09 -8.40 5.21
N ARG A 136 3.87 -7.91 4.97
CA ARG A 136 2.77 -7.88 5.95
C ARG A 136 1.64 -8.80 5.51
N ASN A 137 0.47 -8.26 5.19
CA ASN A 137 -0.71 -9.06 4.88
C ASN A 137 -0.77 -9.40 3.39
N VAL A 138 -0.34 -8.46 2.53
CA VAL A 138 -0.22 -8.70 1.10
C VAL A 138 1.07 -9.47 0.84
N GLY A 139 0.93 -10.70 0.35
CA GLY A 139 2.07 -11.57 0.09
C GLY A 139 2.94 -11.05 -1.06
N LEU A 140 4.27 -11.09 -0.90
CA LEU A 140 5.23 -10.56 -1.88
C LEU A 140 5.78 -11.65 -2.81
N LYS A 141 5.03 -12.73 -3.04
CA LYS A 141 5.49 -13.92 -3.78
C LYS A 141 6.08 -13.59 -5.16
N ASN A 142 5.39 -12.75 -5.94
CA ASN A 142 5.85 -12.36 -7.28
C ASN A 142 7.17 -11.57 -7.24
N ILE A 143 7.42 -10.84 -6.15
CA ILE A 143 8.67 -10.11 -5.94
C ILE A 143 9.78 -11.07 -5.54
N VAL A 144 9.48 -12.01 -4.64
CA VAL A 144 10.42 -13.06 -4.21
C VAL A 144 10.91 -13.90 -5.39
N GLU A 145 10.02 -14.24 -6.33
CA GLU A 145 10.35 -15.02 -7.53
C GLU A 145 11.31 -14.29 -8.49
N SER A 146 11.45 -12.97 -8.38
CA SER A 146 12.38 -12.19 -9.20
C SER A 146 13.82 -12.20 -8.70
N GLY A 147 14.04 -12.58 -7.43
CA GLY A 147 15.34 -12.57 -6.78
C GLY A 147 15.89 -13.97 -6.49
N THR A 148 16.94 -14.03 -5.67
CA THR A 148 17.50 -15.29 -5.18
C THR A 148 16.84 -15.67 -3.86
N VAL A 149 16.18 -16.82 -3.82
CA VAL A 149 15.57 -17.37 -2.60
C VAL A 149 16.65 -17.85 -1.64
N LEU A 150 16.58 -17.38 -0.38
CA LEU A 150 17.55 -17.68 0.67
C LEU A 150 16.95 -18.50 1.82
N ASN A 151 15.72 -18.18 2.25
CA ASN A 151 15.04 -18.77 3.41
C ASN A 151 15.96 -18.90 4.64
N SER A 152 16.60 -17.79 5.00
CA SER A 152 17.63 -17.74 6.03
C SER A 152 17.17 -16.98 7.27
N LYS A 153 17.76 -17.29 8.43
CA LYS A 153 17.51 -16.53 9.66
C LYS A 153 18.09 -15.11 9.55
N ILE A 154 17.40 -14.16 10.18
CA ILE A 154 17.85 -12.77 10.24
C ILE A 154 19.12 -12.67 11.10
N SER A 155 20.16 -12.03 10.56
CA SER A 155 21.34 -11.63 11.32
C SER A 155 21.94 -10.36 10.74
N THR A 156 22.54 -9.53 11.59
CA THR A 156 23.17 -8.26 11.17
C THR A 156 24.27 -8.52 10.13
N SER A 157 25.12 -9.52 10.35
CA SER A 157 26.20 -9.85 9.43
C SER A 157 25.70 -10.25 8.04
N LEU A 158 24.64 -11.07 7.96
CA LEU A 158 24.07 -11.49 6.69
C LEU A 158 23.48 -10.30 5.93
N LEU A 159 22.70 -9.44 6.60
CA LEU A 159 22.17 -8.23 5.97
C LEU A 159 23.29 -7.35 5.41
N VAL A 160 24.36 -7.14 6.20
CA VAL A 160 25.51 -6.35 5.75
C VAL A 160 26.19 -6.98 4.53
N THR A 161 26.35 -8.30 4.51
CA THR A 161 26.91 -9.02 3.36
C THR A 161 26.03 -8.87 2.12
N LEU A 162 24.70 -8.96 2.25
CA LEU A 162 23.78 -8.88 1.11
C LEU A 162 23.86 -7.52 0.39
N PHE A 163 24.09 -6.42 1.12
CA PHE A 163 24.23 -5.08 0.54
C PHE A 163 25.69 -4.67 0.27
N THR A 164 26.64 -5.59 0.36
CA THR A 164 28.05 -5.29 0.07
C THR A 164 28.24 -5.04 -1.43
N TYR A 165 28.87 -3.92 -1.77
CA TYR A 165 29.10 -3.47 -3.15
C TYR A 165 29.78 -4.54 -4.03
N LYS A 166 29.38 -4.63 -5.31
CA LYS A 166 29.90 -5.58 -6.32
C LYS A 166 29.65 -7.06 -6.02
N THR A 167 28.60 -7.39 -5.28
CA THR A 167 28.15 -8.78 -5.12
C THR A 167 26.89 -9.05 -5.95
N PRO A 168 26.62 -10.29 -6.40
CA PRO A 168 25.42 -10.55 -7.22
C PRO A 168 24.08 -10.17 -6.56
N LEU A 169 24.02 -10.05 -5.23
CA LEU A 169 22.79 -9.83 -4.47
C LEU A 169 22.59 -8.38 -3.97
N HIS A 170 23.58 -7.50 -4.12
CA HIS A 170 23.49 -6.11 -3.62
C HIS A 170 22.58 -5.20 -4.44
N ASP A 171 22.34 -5.56 -5.70
CA ASP A 171 21.46 -4.83 -6.59
C ASP A 171 20.04 -5.39 -6.46
N GLY A 172 19.20 -4.66 -5.73
CA GLY A 172 17.79 -4.98 -5.53
C GLY A 172 17.38 -4.93 -4.07
N ALA A 173 16.18 -5.43 -3.80
CA ALA A 173 15.60 -5.47 -2.47
C ALA A 173 15.86 -6.80 -1.75
N VAL A 174 16.00 -6.72 -0.43
CA VAL A 174 15.90 -7.87 0.46
C VAL A 174 14.48 -7.97 0.97
N ILE A 175 13.87 -9.15 0.87
CA ILE A 175 12.50 -9.41 1.33
C ILE A 175 12.55 -10.17 2.65
N ILE A 176 11.97 -9.58 3.69
CA ILE A 176 11.86 -10.17 5.02
C ILE A 176 10.39 -10.52 5.27
N LYS A 177 10.15 -11.76 5.70
CA LYS A 177 8.83 -12.25 6.08
C LYS A 177 8.95 -12.96 7.41
N ASN A 178 8.14 -12.56 8.38
CA ASN A 178 8.21 -13.04 9.76
C ASN A 178 9.63 -12.87 10.34
N ASP A 179 10.29 -13.97 10.68
CA ASP A 179 11.62 -14.09 11.29
C ASP A 179 12.73 -14.47 10.28
N GLN A 180 12.44 -14.37 8.97
CA GLN A 180 13.32 -14.86 7.92
C GLN A 180 13.57 -13.85 6.79
N ILE A 181 14.80 -13.87 6.28
CA ILE A 181 15.14 -13.29 4.99
C ILE A 181 14.78 -14.33 3.92
N VAL A 182 13.70 -14.06 3.18
CA VAL A 182 13.14 -14.97 2.17
C VAL A 182 13.94 -14.92 0.89
N ALA A 183 14.28 -13.71 0.41
CA ALA A 183 15.03 -13.52 -0.82
C ALA A 183 15.84 -12.21 -0.82
N ALA A 184 16.83 -12.13 -1.68
CA ALA A 184 17.67 -10.95 -1.91
C ALA A 184 17.87 -10.70 -3.41
N GLY A 185 18.26 -9.47 -3.77
CA GLY A 185 18.39 -9.06 -5.17
C GLY A 185 17.04 -9.03 -5.90
N CYS A 186 15.94 -8.75 -5.20
CA CYS A 186 14.60 -8.75 -5.79
C CYS A 186 14.34 -7.42 -6.53
N PHE A 187 13.68 -7.50 -7.68
CA PHE A 187 13.29 -6.32 -8.45
C PHE A 187 11.92 -5.82 -7.96
N LEU A 188 11.86 -4.56 -7.53
CA LEU A 188 10.61 -3.92 -7.13
C LEU A 188 10.04 -3.09 -8.29
N PRO A 189 8.70 -2.93 -8.37
CA PRO A 189 8.09 -1.99 -9.29
C PRO A 189 8.55 -0.55 -8.97
N LEU A 190 8.77 0.26 -10.01
CA LEU A 190 9.14 1.66 -9.86
C LEU A 190 7.89 2.54 -9.94
N SER A 191 7.69 3.41 -8.95
CA SER A 191 6.63 4.42 -9.04
C SER A 191 6.95 5.45 -10.14
N GLU A 192 5.91 5.82 -10.90
CA GLU A 192 5.92 6.91 -11.88
C GLU A 192 5.62 8.26 -11.24
N ALA A 193 5.21 8.28 -9.97
CA ALA A 193 4.85 9.50 -9.27
C ALA A 193 6.06 10.43 -9.13
N SER A 194 5.93 11.64 -9.66
CA SER A 194 6.88 12.73 -9.40
C SER A 194 6.58 13.31 -8.02
N TRP A 195 7.41 12.99 -7.02
CA TRP A 195 7.31 13.68 -5.74
C TRP A 195 7.92 15.08 -5.86
N ALA A 196 7.12 16.10 -5.52
CA ALA A 196 7.54 17.49 -5.64
C ALA A 196 8.78 17.79 -4.78
N GLY A 197 9.85 18.27 -5.43
CA GLY A 197 10.99 18.92 -4.76
C GLY A 197 12.14 18.02 -4.29
N HIS A 198 12.14 16.71 -4.53
CA HIS A 198 13.22 15.81 -4.12
C HIS A 198 13.72 14.93 -5.29
N SER A 199 15.03 14.92 -5.53
CA SER A 199 15.68 14.01 -6.48
C SER A 199 15.79 12.61 -5.86
N PHE A 200 14.72 11.83 -5.93
CA PHE A 200 14.73 10.45 -5.46
C PHE A 200 15.49 9.53 -6.42
N GLY A 201 16.47 8.82 -5.89
CA GLY A 201 17.17 7.75 -6.61
C GLY A 201 16.28 6.54 -6.90
N THR A 202 16.79 5.60 -7.68
CA THR A 202 16.05 4.40 -8.12
C THR A 202 15.52 3.56 -6.96
N ARG A 203 16.27 3.40 -5.87
CA ARG A 203 15.80 2.69 -4.65
C ARG A 203 14.60 3.34 -3.97
N HIS A 204 14.52 4.67 -3.97
CA HIS A 204 13.38 5.38 -3.40
C HIS A 204 12.13 5.21 -4.27
N ARG A 205 12.30 5.27 -5.60
CA ARG A 205 11.20 5.00 -6.55
C ARG A 205 10.72 3.55 -6.49
N ALA A 206 11.64 2.60 -6.31
CA ALA A 206 11.36 1.19 -6.10
C ALA A 206 10.57 0.95 -4.81
N ALA A 207 10.99 1.58 -3.71
CA ALA A 207 10.29 1.50 -2.44
C ALA A 207 8.87 2.09 -2.53
N LEU A 208 8.73 3.25 -3.17
CA LEU A 208 7.43 3.89 -3.36
C LEU A 208 6.49 3.04 -4.24
N GLY A 209 7.00 2.47 -5.34
CA GLY A 209 6.21 1.59 -6.20
C GLY A 209 5.69 0.37 -5.45
N LEU A 210 6.53 -0.27 -4.62
CA LEU A 210 6.06 -1.40 -3.81
C LEU A 210 5.03 -0.97 -2.75
N ALA A 211 5.20 0.21 -2.14
CA ALA A 211 4.27 0.76 -1.15
C ALA A 211 2.91 1.18 -1.76
N GLU A 212 2.86 1.52 -3.05
CA GLU A 212 1.62 1.78 -3.80
C GLU A 212 0.86 0.48 -4.14
N GLU A 213 1.61 -0.61 -4.32
CA GLU A 213 1.05 -1.89 -4.75
C GLU A 213 0.60 -2.79 -3.59
N SER A 214 1.27 -2.68 -2.43
CA SER A 214 1.13 -3.57 -1.27
C SER A 214 1.06 -2.82 0.06
N ASP A 215 0.78 -3.54 1.16
CA ASP A 215 0.86 -2.99 2.52
C ASP A 215 2.24 -3.21 3.17
N ALA A 216 3.26 -3.50 2.37
CA ALA A 216 4.63 -3.71 2.85
C ALA A 216 5.21 -2.44 3.46
N VAL A 217 6.11 -2.62 4.43
CA VAL A 217 6.95 -1.54 4.97
C VAL A 217 8.33 -1.67 4.34
N ILE A 218 8.87 -0.61 3.78
CA ILE A 218 10.16 -0.62 3.11
C ILE A 218 11.10 0.37 3.77
N VAL A 219 12.26 -0.09 4.22
CA VAL A 219 13.36 0.74 4.68
C VAL A 219 14.31 1.01 3.52
N ILE A 220 14.66 2.27 3.33
CA ILE A 220 15.64 2.73 2.36
C ILE A 220 16.80 3.39 3.11
N VAL A 221 18.03 3.05 2.74
CA VAL A 221 19.23 3.80 3.14
C VAL A 221 19.87 4.36 1.87
N SER A 222 20.07 5.67 1.84
CA SER A 222 20.68 6.37 0.70
C SER A 222 22.18 6.06 0.60
N GLU A 223 22.64 5.62 -0.56
CA GLU A 223 24.08 5.43 -0.83
C GLU A 223 24.85 6.76 -0.95
N GLU A 224 24.15 7.85 -1.27
CA GLU A 224 24.78 9.17 -1.44
C GLU A 224 24.92 9.91 -0.11
N THR A 225 23.93 9.75 0.79
CA THR A 225 23.82 10.58 1.99
C THR A 225 23.81 9.77 3.29
N GLY A 226 23.67 8.44 3.22
CA GLY A 226 23.42 7.59 4.38
C GLY A 226 22.05 7.78 5.03
N LYS A 227 21.24 8.75 4.59
CA LYS A 227 19.93 9.04 5.21
C LYS A 227 18.99 7.85 5.12
N VAL A 228 18.29 7.59 6.22
CA VAL A 228 17.27 6.55 6.30
C VAL A 228 15.90 7.12 5.96
N SER A 229 15.13 6.38 5.16
CA SER A 229 13.75 6.68 4.83
C SER A 229 12.88 5.44 4.99
N LEU A 230 11.58 5.64 5.21
CA LEU A 230 10.57 4.59 5.23
C LEU A 230 9.55 4.83 4.12
N ALA A 231 9.10 3.77 3.45
CA ALA A 231 7.97 3.81 2.54
C ALA A 231 6.91 2.78 2.94
N TYR A 232 5.66 3.21 3.05
CA TYR A 232 4.50 2.38 3.34
C TYR A 232 3.22 3.18 2.99
N ASP A 233 2.09 2.49 2.79
CA ASP A 233 0.79 3.08 2.46
C ASP A 233 0.85 4.11 1.30
N GLY A 234 1.65 3.80 0.26
CA GLY A 234 1.83 4.64 -0.92
C GLY A 234 2.54 5.98 -0.67
N LYS A 235 3.25 6.13 0.45
CA LYS A 235 3.99 7.34 0.82
C LYS A 235 5.43 7.02 1.16
N ILE A 236 6.29 8.04 1.06
CA ILE A 236 7.67 8.00 1.53
C ILE A 236 7.90 9.06 2.59
N TYR A 237 8.55 8.65 3.66
CA TYR A 237 8.86 9.44 4.84
C TYR A 237 10.38 9.47 4.96
N THR A 238 10.97 10.65 4.86
CA THR A 238 12.42 10.81 4.72
C THR A 238 13.07 11.32 6.02
N ASN A 239 14.38 11.14 6.12
CA ASN A 239 15.22 11.69 7.19
C ASN A 239 14.84 11.18 8.58
N TYR A 240 14.71 9.85 8.70
CA TYR A 240 14.52 9.18 9.98
C TYR A 240 15.79 9.21 10.82
N ASP A 241 15.62 9.52 12.11
CA ASP A 241 16.58 9.16 13.16
C ASP A 241 16.38 7.69 13.55
N MET A 242 17.43 7.04 14.02
CA MET A 242 17.42 5.64 14.46
C MET A 242 16.44 5.38 15.61
N SER A 243 16.28 6.35 16.51
CA SER A 243 15.33 6.28 17.63
C SER A 243 13.88 6.24 17.13
N LEU A 244 13.52 7.15 16.23
CA LEU A 244 12.21 7.23 15.60
C LEU A 244 11.95 6.03 14.70
N LEU A 245 12.96 5.59 13.94
CA LEU A 245 12.88 4.43 13.08
C LEU A 245 12.56 3.16 13.87
N ARG A 246 13.21 2.96 15.03
CA ARG A 246 12.94 1.83 15.93
C ARG A 246 11.47 1.81 16.34
N LYS A 247 10.95 2.94 16.81
CA LYS A 247 9.56 3.09 17.27
C LYS A 247 8.55 2.86 16.15
N ASP A 248 8.78 3.44 14.98
CA ASP A 248 7.87 3.30 13.85
C ASP A 248 7.91 1.87 13.30
N LEU A 249 9.09 1.26 13.17
CA LEU A 249 9.22 -0.14 12.73
C LEU A 249 8.61 -1.12 13.74
N SER A 250 8.81 -0.92 15.05
CA SER A 250 8.19 -1.79 16.06
C SER A 250 6.67 -1.72 15.97
N THR A 251 6.12 -0.51 15.84
CA THR A 251 4.67 -0.29 15.71
C THR A 251 4.11 -0.87 14.41
N LEU A 252 4.72 -0.55 13.26
CA LEU A 252 4.23 -0.96 11.95
C LEU A 252 4.35 -2.47 11.72
N LEU A 253 5.34 -3.12 12.34
CA LEU A 253 5.56 -4.55 12.23
C LEU A 253 4.98 -5.33 13.42
N GLY A 254 4.43 -4.68 14.44
CA GLY A 254 3.81 -5.36 15.60
C GLY A 254 4.81 -6.07 16.51
N TYR A 255 5.97 -5.47 16.78
CA TYR A 255 6.88 -5.89 17.85
C TYR A 255 6.47 -5.22 19.17
N GLU A 256 6.48 -5.96 20.27
CA GLU A 256 6.23 -5.40 21.61
C GLU A 256 7.48 -4.62 22.09
N GLU A 257 7.33 -3.32 22.38
CA GLU A 257 8.42 -2.42 22.79
C GLU A 257 9.16 -2.92 24.05
N GLY A 258 8.43 -3.48 25.01
CA GLY A 258 8.98 -3.90 26.29
C GLY A 258 9.96 -5.08 26.22
N GLU A 259 9.92 -5.91 25.17
CA GLU A 259 10.89 -7.00 25.03
C GLU A 259 12.23 -6.51 24.42
N ILE A 260 12.26 -5.38 23.72
CA ILE A 260 13.45 -4.89 23.00
C ILE A 260 14.47 -4.25 23.94
N GLU A 261 14.00 -3.46 24.92
CA GLU A 261 14.87 -2.77 25.90
C GLU A 261 15.61 -3.76 26.81
N VAL A 262 14.93 -4.83 27.24
CA VAL A 262 15.51 -5.89 28.09
C VAL A 262 16.69 -6.59 27.42
N PHE A 263 16.63 -6.80 26.09
CA PHE A 263 17.74 -7.43 25.35
C PHE A 263 18.95 -6.52 25.15
N GLU A 264 18.78 -5.20 25.11
CA GLU A 264 19.93 -4.29 24.99
C GLU A 264 20.66 -4.15 26.33
N ASP A 265 19.93 -4.14 27.44
CA ASP A 265 20.52 -4.10 28.79
C ASP A 265 21.31 -5.37 29.12
N GLU A 266 20.82 -6.56 28.74
CA GLU A 266 21.57 -7.81 28.92
C GLU A 266 22.89 -7.84 28.12
N LYS A 267 22.98 -7.12 27.00
CA LYS A 267 24.16 -7.13 26.13
C LYS A 267 25.16 -6.01 26.44
N ASN A 268 24.71 -4.91 27.03
CA ASN A 268 25.57 -3.83 27.50
C ASN A 268 26.12 -4.10 28.92
N GLY A 269 25.55 -5.08 29.62
CA GLY A 269 26.04 -5.58 30.92
C GLY A 269 27.04 -6.74 30.86
N GLN A 270 27.50 -7.16 29.66
CA GLN A 270 28.55 -8.16 29.44
C GLN A 270 29.76 -7.54 28.73
#